data_AF-A0A920QR30-F1
#
_entry.id   AF-A0A920QR30-F1
#
_cell.length_a   1.000
_cell.length_b   1.000
_cell.length_c   1.000
_cell.angle_alpha   90.00
_cell.angle_beta   90.00
_cell.angle_gamma   90.00
#
_symmetry.space_group_name_H-M   'P 1'
#
loop_
_entity.id
_entity.type
_entity.pdbx_description
1 polymer ?
#
loop_
_entity_poly.entity_id
_entity_poly.type
_entity_poly.pdbx_seq_one_letter_code
_entity_poly.pdbx_strand_id
1 'polypeptide(L)'
;MRLFGRHLLSVLLQESTPRRRRQEASAEALILGREYGSEMADRGVTLKDTVEALIFFRTIVIDTVGTRDKNRVLELADQVLLGIVESHGKRTVNV
;
A
#
# COMPACT_ATOMS: atom_id res chain seq x y z
N MET A 1 6.46 -11.59 3.23
CA MET A 1 6.65 -10.24 3.82
C MET A 1 7.82 -9.43 3.26
N ARG A 2 9.06 -9.95 3.16
CA ARG A 2 10.17 -9.19 2.54
C ARG A 2 9.89 -8.78 1.07
N LEU A 3 9.09 -9.57 0.36
CA LEU A 3 8.69 -9.28 -1.01
C LEU A 3 7.70 -8.10 -1.11
N PHE A 4 6.67 -8.07 -0.24
CA PHE A 4 5.70 -6.96 -0.18
C PHE A 4 6.38 -5.63 0.11
N GLY A 5 7.23 -5.57 1.14
CA GLY A 5 7.95 -4.34 1.48
C GLY A 5 8.80 -3.82 0.32
N ARG A 6 9.48 -4.70 -0.42
CA ARG A 6 10.27 -4.32 -1.61
C ARG A 6 9.39 -3.86 -2.76
N HIS A 7 8.27 -4.51 -3.01
CA HIS A 7 7.35 -4.14 -4.08
C HIS A 7 6.69 -2.79 -3.76
N LEU A 8 6.27 -2.58 -2.51
CA LEU A 8 5.74 -1.32 -2.04
C LEU A 8 6.78 -0.19 -2.13
N LEU A 9 8.03 -0.42 -1.71
CA LEU A 9 9.12 0.54 -1.94
C LEU A 9 9.27 0.90 -3.42
N SER A 10 9.24 -0.10 -4.31
CA SER A 10 9.34 0.12 -5.75
C SER A 10 8.20 1.01 -6.27
N VAL A 11 6.96 0.75 -5.86
CA VAL A 11 5.79 1.56 -6.26
C VAL A 11 5.89 2.98 -5.71
N LEU A 12 6.26 3.14 -4.43
CA LEU A 12 6.35 4.44 -3.77
C LEU A 12 7.50 5.31 -4.31
N LEU A 13 8.61 4.69 -4.73
CA LEU A 13 9.83 5.39 -5.15
C LEU A 13 10.02 5.53 -6.66
N GLN A 14 9.16 4.95 -7.49
CA GLN A 14 9.24 5.11 -8.96
C GLN A 14 9.37 6.59 -9.34
N GLU A 15 10.28 7.03 -10.18
CA GLU A 15 10.43 8.46 -10.50
C GLU A 15 9.30 9.00 -11.41
N SER A 16 8.97 10.28 -11.23
CA SER A 16 7.81 10.96 -11.83
C SER A 16 8.05 11.36 -13.29
N THR A 17 7.39 10.72 -14.26
CA THR A 17 7.17 11.26 -15.62
C THR A 17 5.88 10.67 -16.19
N PRO A 18 5.28 11.20 -17.28
CA PRO A 18 4.07 12.04 -17.33
C PRO A 18 2.79 11.48 -16.63
N ARG A 19 1.72 12.29 -16.61
CA ARG A 19 0.41 12.08 -15.94
C ARG A 19 -0.22 10.68 -16.09
N ARG A 20 0.03 9.98 -17.20
CA ARG A 20 -0.43 8.60 -17.47
C ARG A 20 0.21 7.58 -16.53
N ARG A 21 1.52 7.67 -16.27
CA ARG A 21 2.21 6.76 -15.33
C ARG A 21 1.80 6.99 -13.88
N ARG A 22 1.33 8.19 -13.51
CA ARG A 22 0.79 8.42 -12.17
C ARG A 22 -0.48 7.61 -11.93
N GLN A 23 -1.37 7.55 -12.92
CA GLN A 23 -2.57 6.73 -12.85
C GLN A 23 -2.23 5.24 -12.81
N GLU A 24 -1.22 4.82 -13.58
CA GLU A 24 -0.71 3.45 -13.55
C GLU A 24 -0.13 3.09 -12.17
N ALA A 25 0.69 3.97 -11.57
CA ALA A 25 1.24 3.75 -10.23
C ALA A 25 0.15 3.71 -9.14
N SER A 26 -0.88 4.55 -9.24
CA SER A 26 -2.03 4.50 -8.32
C SER A 26 -2.82 3.20 -8.45
N ALA A 27 -3.04 2.71 -9.68
CA ALA A 27 -3.71 1.43 -9.91
C ALA A 27 -2.86 0.25 -9.41
N GLU A 28 -1.55 0.28 -9.64
CA GLU A 28 -0.59 -0.71 -9.12
C GLU A 28 -0.59 -0.74 -7.59
N ALA A 29 -0.55 0.44 -6.96
CA ALA A 29 -0.65 0.61 -5.51
C ALA A 29 -1.94 0.01 -4.93
N LEU A 30 -3.08 0.24 -5.60
CA LEU A 30 -4.37 -0.34 -5.21
C LEU A 30 -4.37 -1.87 -5.31
N ILE A 31 -3.87 -2.43 -6.42
CA ILE A 31 -3.76 -3.87 -6.63
C ILE A 31 -2.87 -4.50 -5.55
N LEU A 32 -1.71 -3.89 -5.29
CA LEU A 32 -0.79 -4.32 -4.25
C LEU A 32 -1.43 -4.33 -2.87
N GLY A 33 -2.23 -3.31 -2.55
CA GLY A 33 -3.03 -3.27 -1.34
C GLY A 33 -4.02 -4.43 -1.23
N ARG A 34 -4.71 -4.78 -2.33
CA ARG A 34 -5.66 -5.90 -2.36
C ARG A 34 -4.99 -7.25 -2.15
N GLU A 35 -3.86 -7.48 -2.82
CA GLU A 35 -3.10 -8.72 -2.67
C GLU A 35 -2.62 -8.89 -1.23
N TYR A 36 -2.06 -7.83 -0.65
CA TYR A 36 -1.57 -7.87 0.72
C TYR A 36 -2.70 -8.00 1.76
N GLY A 37 -3.80 -7.28 1.60
CA GLY A 37 -4.95 -7.38 2.49
C GLY A 37 -5.57 -8.78 2.47
N SER A 38 -5.71 -9.40 1.29
CA SER A 38 -6.15 -10.79 1.16
C SER A 38 -5.17 -11.76 1.82
N GLU A 39 -3.86 -11.61 1.56
CA GLU A 39 -2.82 -12.47 2.14
C GLU A 39 -2.80 -12.37 3.67
N MET A 40 -2.97 -11.16 4.23
CA MET A 40 -3.01 -10.97 5.68
C MET A 40 -4.26 -11.57 6.30
N ALA A 41 -5.42 -11.43 5.64
CA ALA A 41 -6.65 -12.09 6.05
C ALA A 41 -6.50 -13.63 6.01
N ASP A 42 -5.89 -14.19 4.96
CA ASP A 42 -5.60 -15.63 4.84
C ASP A 42 -4.72 -16.17 5.97
N ARG A 43 -3.82 -15.32 6.48
CA ARG A 43 -2.92 -15.64 7.60
C ARG A 43 -3.55 -15.37 8.97
N GLY A 44 -4.81 -14.94 9.03
CA GLY A 44 -5.51 -14.60 10.27
C GLY A 44 -5.00 -13.32 10.94
N VAL A 45 -4.24 -12.48 10.23
CA VAL A 45 -3.79 -11.18 10.74
C VAL A 45 -4.96 -10.20 10.69
N THR A 46 -5.20 -9.50 11.79
CA THR A 46 -6.33 -8.58 11.87
C THR A 46 -6.16 -7.40 10.92
N LEU A 47 -7.28 -6.77 10.52
CA LEU A 47 -7.23 -5.55 9.71
C LEU A 47 -6.44 -4.44 10.44
N LYS A 48 -6.66 -4.34 11.77
CA LYS A 48 -5.95 -3.38 12.63
C LYS A 48 -4.43 -3.54 12.50
N ASP A 49 -3.92 -4.74 12.71
CA ASP A 49 -2.47 -4.99 12.70
C ASP A 49 -1.89 -4.85 11.28
N THR A 50 -2.67 -5.21 10.26
CA THR A 50 -2.31 -5.01 8.85
C THR A 50 -2.14 -3.53 8.50
N VAL A 51 -3.06 -2.69 8.96
CA VAL A 51 -3.03 -1.23 8.76
C VAL A 51 -1.91 -0.59 9.58
N GLU A 52 -1.71 -1.02 10.83
CA GLU A 52 -0.60 -0.53 11.67
C GLU A 52 0.76 -0.79 11.01
N ALA A 53 0.96 -1.99 10.44
CA ALA A 53 2.17 -2.31 9.69
C ALA A 53 2.37 -1.41 8.46
N LEU A 54 1.30 -1.10 7.73
CA LEU A 54 1.37 -0.16 6.60
C LEU A 54 1.74 1.26 7.06
N ILE A 55 1.11 1.76 8.13
CA ILE A 55 1.38 3.10 8.66
C ILE A 55 2.83 3.20 9.15
N PHE A 56 3.33 2.18 9.84
CA PHE A 56 4.72 2.11 10.28
C PHE A 56 5.68 2.18 9.09
N PHE A 57 5.43 1.37 8.07
CA PHE A 57 6.25 1.35 6.87
C PHE A 57 6.21 2.69 6.12
N ARG A 58 5.03 3.27 5.91
CA ARG A 58 4.84 4.59 5.28
C ARG A 58 5.65 5.67 5.99
N THR A 59 5.66 5.65 7.32
CA THR A 59 6.41 6.63 8.13
C THR A 59 7.90 6.56 7.81
N ILE A 60 8.48 5.37 7.81
CA ILE A 60 9.89 5.16 7.45
C ILE A 60 10.19 5.67 6.03
N VAL A 61 9.32 5.35 5.06
CA VAL A 61 9.54 5.78 3.67
C VAL A 61 9.48 7.29 3.52
N ILE A 62 8.50 7.96 4.15
CA ILE A 62 8.36 9.42 4.12
C ILE A 62 9.60 10.12 4.67
N ASP A 63 10.22 9.56 5.70
CA ASP A 63 11.42 10.12 6.33
C ASP A 63 12.66 9.98 5.43
N THR A 64 12.64 9.07 4.45
CA THR A 64 13.76 8.85 3.51
C THR A 64 13.66 9.62 2.20
N VAL A 65 12.47 10.13 1.84
CA VAL A 65 12.27 10.83 0.55
C VAL A 65 12.37 12.35 0.68
N GLY A 66 12.74 13.01 -0.42
CA GLY A 66 12.77 14.47 -0.50
C GLY A 66 11.38 15.10 -0.31
N THR A 67 11.33 16.36 0.13
CA THR A 67 10.07 17.10 0.39
C THR A 67 9.13 17.14 -0.82
N ARG A 68 9.68 17.15 -2.04
CA ARG A 68 8.90 17.16 -3.29
C ARG A 68 8.10 15.87 -3.51
N ASP A 69 8.56 14.74 -2.98
CA ASP A 69 8.00 13.41 -3.24
C ASP A 69 7.11 12.90 -2.11
N LYS A 70 7.11 13.57 -0.95
CA LYS A 70 6.27 13.20 0.21
C LYS A 70 4.79 13.09 -0.15
N ASN A 71 4.23 14.10 -0.83
CA ASN A 71 2.82 14.09 -1.22
C ASN A 71 2.48 12.92 -2.14
N ARG A 72 3.40 12.55 -3.04
CA ARG A 72 3.20 11.41 -3.92
C ARG A 72 3.25 10.08 -3.15
N VAL A 73 4.20 9.92 -2.23
CA VAL A 73 4.28 8.74 -1.37
C VAL A 73 3.00 8.59 -0.54
N LEU A 74 2.45 9.70 -0.04
CA LEU A 74 1.15 9.73 0.64
C LEU A 74 0.02 9.23 -0.25
N GLU A 75 -0.14 9.81 -1.43
CA GLU A 75 -1.20 9.43 -2.39
C GLU A 75 -1.16 7.94 -2.74
N LEU A 76 0.03 7.38 -2.96
CA LEU A 76 0.19 5.96 -3.28
C LEU A 76 -0.05 5.07 -2.07
N ALA A 77 0.41 5.47 -0.88
CA ALA A 77 0.13 4.73 0.36
C ALA A 77 -1.38 4.69 0.68
N ASP A 78 -2.11 5.76 0.36
CA ASP A 78 -3.58 5.80 0.50
C ASP A 78 -4.26 4.80 -0.44
N GLN A 79 -3.78 4.64 -1.68
CA GLN A 79 -4.29 3.61 -2.59
C GLN A 79 -4.04 2.19 -2.06
N VAL A 80 -2.86 1.95 -1.47
CA VAL A 80 -2.55 0.66 -0.83
C VAL A 80 -3.50 0.41 0.35
N LEU A 81 -3.73 1.42 1.19
CA LEU A 81 -4.67 1.33 2.31
C LEU A 81 -6.09 0.97 1.85
N LEU A 82 -6.58 1.64 0.79
CA LEU A 82 -7.88 1.33 0.20
C LEU A 82 -7.96 -0.13 -0.24
N GLY A 83 -6.94 -0.61 -0.97
CA GLY A 83 -6.89 -2.00 -1.43
C GLY A 83 -6.89 -3.01 -0.28
N ILE A 84 -6.17 -2.72 0.80
CA ILE A 84 -6.16 -3.55 2.01
C ILE A 84 -7.56 -3.65 2.60
N VAL A 85 -8.22 -2.51 2.85
CA VAL A 85 -9.55 -2.48 3.48
C VAL A 85 -10.58 -3.19 2.60
N GLU A 86 -10.54 -2.98 1.28
CA GLU A 86 -11.47 -3.61 0.32
C GLU A 86 -11.35 -5.14 0.26
N SER A 87 -10.14 -5.68 0.40
CA SER A 87 -9.87 -7.11 0.25
C SER A 87 -9.97 -7.87 1.56
N HIS A 88 -9.58 -7.24 2.67
CA HIS A 88 -9.62 -7.84 4.01
C HIS A 88 -11.07 -7.98 4.51
N GLY A 89 -11.89 -6.94 4.34
CA GLY A 89 -13.28 -6.90 4.82
C GLY A 89 -14.27 -7.85 4.11
N LYS A 90 -13.93 -8.36 2.92
CA LYS A 90 -14.78 -9.31 2.18
C LYS A 90 -14.88 -10.69 2.83
N ARG A 91 -14.04 -11.00 3.83
CA ARG A 91 -13.99 -12.32 4.49
C ARG A 91 -14.61 -12.37 5.88
N THR A 92 -14.78 -11.23 6.55
CA THR A 92 -15.41 -11.18 7.88
C THR A 92 -16.94 -11.32 7.85
N VAL A 93 -17.57 -11.35 6.66
CA VAL A 93 -19.03 -11.41 6.47
C VAL A 93 -19.54 -12.81 6.12
N ASN A 94 -18.69 -13.84 6.14
CA ASN A 94 -19.16 -15.23 6.10
C ASN A 94 -19.25 -15.77 7.55
N VAL A 95 -20.34 -15.42 8.24
CA VAL A 95 -20.82 -16.08 9.47
C VAL A 95 -22.18 -16.67 9.19
#